data_AF-A0A257S478-F1
#
_entry.id   AF-A0A257S478-F1
#
_cell.length_a   1.000
_cell.length_b   1.000
_cell.length_c   1.000
_cell.angle_alpha   90.00
_cell.angle_beta   90.00
_cell.angle_gamma   90.00
#
_symmetry.space_group_name_H-M   'P 1'
#
loop_
_entity.id
_entity.type
_entity.pdbx_description
1 polymer ?
#
loop_
_entity_poly.entity_id
_entity_poly.type
_entity_poly.pdbx_seq_one_letter_code
_entity_poly.pdbx_strand_id
1 'polypeptide(L)'
;MKRTLLLCALATACASQQPQMMSPVRIDPVATAAAMAGATTSVRTLADDPFTRIDHMWLPAPNRYRSADGQPGPAYWQQRADYQIDASLDTTTRTVRGHVVIHYTNNSPDTLRFVWLQVDQNI
;
A
#
# COMPACT_ATOMS: atom_id res chain seq x y z
N MET A 1 -22.74 -41.69 32.85
CA MET A 1 -21.73 -40.66 33.16
C MET A 1 -20.50 -40.90 32.29
N LYS A 2 -20.36 -40.22 31.15
CA LYS A 2 -19.17 -40.28 30.28
C LYS A 2 -18.79 -38.85 29.91
N ARG A 3 -17.65 -38.37 30.43
CA ARG A 3 -17.07 -37.06 30.16
C ARG A 3 -16.06 -37.23 29.03
N THR A 4 -16.38 -36.73 27.84
CA THR A 4 -15.44 -36.65 26.71
C THR A 4 -14.91 -35.22 26.66
N LEU A 5 -13.63 -35.04 27.01
CA LEU A 5 -12.90 -33.80 26.75
C LEU A 5 -12.45 -33.81 25.29
N LEU A 6 -12.88 -32.82 24.52
CA LEU A 6 -12.37 -32.54 23.18
C LEU A 6 -11.36 -31.40 23.28
N LEU A 7 -10.07 -31.73 23.10
CA LEU A 7 -8.98 -30.76 23.05
C LEU A 7 -8.87 -30.25 21.60
N CYS A 8 -9.27 -29.01 21.34
CA CYS A 8 -9.16 -28.39 20.03
C CYS A 8 -7.88 -27.54 19.98
N ALA A 9 -6.84 -28.06 19.32
CA ALA A 9 -5.64 -27.30 19.01
C ALA A 9 -5.92 -26.43 17.78
N LEU A 10 -6.07 -25.13 17.98
CA LEU A 10 -6.16 -24.15 16.90
C LEU A 10 -4.74 -23.81 16.44
N ALA A 11 -4.37 -24.31 15.27
CA ALA A 11 -3.19 -23.89 14.54
C ALA A 11 -3.43 -22.50 13.96
N THR A 12 -2.71 -21.50 14.46
CA THR A 12 -2.69 -20.15 13.90
C THR A 12 -1.96 -20.19 12.57
N ALA A 13 -2.71 -20.20 11.46
CA ALA A 13 -2.16 -19.99 10.13
C ALA A 13 -1.90 -18.49 9.93
N CYS A 14 -0.64 -18.07 9.92
CA CYS A 14 -0.25 -16.76 9.42
C CYS A 14 -0.47 -16.72 7.90
N ALA A 15 -1.58 -16.14 7.45
CA ALA A 15 -1.79 -15.84 6.04
C ALA A 15 -1.02 -14.54 5.69
N SER A 16 0.14 -14.67 5.05
CA SER A 16 0.86 -13.55 4.45
C SER A 16 0.12 -13.09 3.19
N GLN A 17 -0.74 -12.09 3.33
CA GLN A 17 -1.42 -11.45 2.20
C GLN A 17 -0.38 -10.66 1.38
N GLN A 18 0.10 -11.23 0.28
CA GLN A 18 0.96 -10.51 -0.66
C GLN A 18 0.13 -9.45 -1.41
N PRO A 19 0.62 -8.20 -1.56
CA PRO A 19 -0.06 -7.19 -2.34
C PRO A 19 -0.14 -7.65 -3.80
N GLN A 20 -1.36 -7.67 -4.35
CA GLN A 20 -1.60 -8.03 -5.74
C GLN A 20 -1.03 -6.92 -6.63
N MET A 21 0.10 -7.21 -7.27
CA MET A 21 0.69 -6.34 -8.28
C MET A 21 -0.09 -6.54 -9.58
N MET A 22 -0.85 -5.54 -10.00
CA MET A 22 -1.49 -5.56 -11.30
C MET A 22 -0.40 -5.64 -12.38
N SER A 23 -0.33 -6.78 -13.07
CA SER A 23 0.54 -6.95 -14.22
C SER A 23 0.12 -5.96 -15.32
N PRO A 24 1.04 -5.16 -15.88
CA PRO A 24 0.69 -4.23 -16.93
C PRO A 24 0.14 -4.98 -18.15
N VAL A 25 -1.01 -4.53 -18.65
CA VAL A 25 -1.59 -4.99 -19.91
C VAL A 25 -0.63 -4.60 -21.04
N ARG A 26 -0.13 -5.59 -21.77
CA ARG A 26 0.76 -5.39 -22.93
C ARG A 26 -0.10 -4.90 -24.11
N ILE A 27 0.13 -3.66 -24.54
CA ILE A 27 -0.33 -3.19 -25.85
C ILE A 27 0.74 -3.63 -26.85
N ASP A 28 0.48 -4.69 -27.60
CA ASP A 28 1.38 -5.11 -28.68
C ASP A 28 1.28 -4.10 -29.82
N PRO A 29 2.38 -3.41 -30.19
CA PRO A 29 2.39 -2.60 -31.40
C PRO A 29 2.44 -3.54 -32.61
N VAL A 30 1.51 -3.34 -33.55
CA VAL A 30 1.53 -4.05 -34.83
C VAL A 30 2.83 -3.70 -35.57
N ALA A 31 3.51 -4.72 -36.08
CA ALA A 31 4.78 -4.59 -36.77
C ALA A 31 4.63 -3.83 -38.08
N THR A 32 5.55 -2.89 -38.35
CA THR A 32 5.91 -2.46 -39.70
C THR A 32 7.43 -2.43 -39.79
N ALA A 33 7.95 -3.18 -40.76
CA ALA A 33 9.35 -3.45 -40.97
C ALA A 33 10.10 -2.28 -41.62
N ALA A 34 11.36 -2.08 -41.22
CA ALA A 34 12.46 -1.71 -42.10
C ALA A 34 13.79 -1.99 -41.38
N ALA A 35 14.56 -2.94 -41.89
CA ALA A 35 15.93 -3.19 -41.47
C ALA A 35 16.84 -2.06 -41.97
N MET A 36 17.59 -1.42 -41.08
CA MET A 36 18.73 -0.57 -41.41
C MET A 36 19.92 -0.97 -40.56
N ALA A 37 21.06 -1.01 -41.23
CA ALA A 37 22.33 -1.59 -40.79
C ALA A 37 22.77 -1.16 -39.39
N GLY A 38 23.31 -2.13 -38.66
CA GLY A 38 23.88 -1.93 -37.32
C GLY A 38 25.02 -0.92 -37.34
N ALA A 39 24.72 0.28 -36.87
CA ALA A 39 25.74 1.18 -36.34
C ALA A 39 26.11 0.67 -34.95
N THR A 40 27.34 0.18 -34.78
CA THR A 40 27.93 -0.01 -33.46
C THR A 40 28.14 1.37 -32.86
N THR A 41 27.11 1.90 -32.19
CA THR A 41 27.21 3.11 -31.40
C THR A 41 28.20 2.81 -30.27
N SER A 42 29.42 3.30 -30.40
CA SER A 42 30.37 3.31 -29.30
C SER A 42 29.78 4.21 -28.23
N VAL A 43 29.31 3.62 -27.13
CA VAL A 43 28.87 4.33 -25.93
C VAL A 43 30.06 5.17 -25.46
N ARG A 44 29.99 6.50 -25.67
CA ARG A 44 31.09 7.43 -25.36
C ARG A 44 30.98 8.02 -23.96
N THR A 45 29.80 7.97 -23.35
CA THR A 45 29.55 8.53 -22.02
C THR A 45 28.74 7.56 -21.17
N LEU A 46 28.93 7.60 -19.86
CA LEU A 46 28.19 6.78 -18.89
C LEU A 46 26.67 6.97 -18.99
N ALA A 47 26.21 8.13 -19.47
CA ALA A 47 24.79 8.43 -19.66
C ALA A 47 24.15 7.70 -20.86
N ASP A 48 24.95 7.29 -21.84
CA ASP A 48 24.48 6.60 -23.06
C ASP A 48 24.60 5.07 -22.97
N ASP A 49 25.07 4.54 -21.83
CA ASP A 49 25.30 3.10 -21.63
C ASP A 49 24.00 2.37 -21.26
N PRO A 50 23.47 1.42 -22.05
CA PRO A 50 22.29 0.64 -21.64
C PRO A 50 22.54 -0.24 -20.40
N PHE A 51 23.81 -0.42 -20.00
CA PHE A 51 24.23 -1.17 -18.82
C PHE A 51 24.88 -0.30 -17.75
N THR A 52 24.70 1.03 -17.79
CA THR A 52 25.15 1.89 -16.67
C THR A 52 24.55 1.34 -15.37
N ARG A 53 25.41 1.16 -14.36
CA ARG A 53 24.94 0.86 -13.01
C ARG A 53 23.97 1.98 -12.62
N ILE A 54 22.86 1.63 -12.01
CA ILE A 54 22.06 2.60 -11.27
C ILE A 54 22.82 2.91 -9.96
N ASP A 55 24.03 3.46 -10.08
CA ASP A 55 24.88 3.89 -8.97
C ASP A 55 24.43 5.25 -8.45
N HIS A 56 23.86 6.08 -9.35
CA HIS A 56 23.12 7.28 -9.02
C HIS A 56 21.71 6.94 -8.55
N MET A 57 21.61 6.12 -7.51
CA MET A 57 20.38 6.03 -6.74
C MET A 57 20.17 7.39 -6.09
N TRP A 58 19.39 8.27 -6.75
CA TRP A 58 18.94 9.56 -6.23
C TRP A 58 17.98 9.30 -5.06
N LEU A 59 18.55 8.87 -3.94
CA LEU A 59 17.83 8.80 -2.68
C LEU A 59 17.89 10.20 -2.08
N PRO A 60 16.75 10.77 -1.66
CA PRO A 60 16.76 12.01 -0.92
C PRO A 60 17.65 11.86 0.30
N ALA A 61 18.50 12.87 0.54
CA ALA A 61 19.32 12.92 1.73
C ALA A 61 18.43 12.89 2.99
N PRO A 62 18.97 12.44 4.13
CA PRO A 62 18.25 12.44 5.40
C PRO A 62 17.72 13.83 5.71
N ASN A 63 16.49 13.91 6.23
CA ASN A 63 15.85 15.17 6.60
C ASN A 63 15.07 15.03 7.92
N ARG A 64 14.49 16.13 8.41
CA ARG A 64 13.75 16.18 9.69
C ARG A 64 12.58 15.19 9.80
N TYR A 65 12.07 14.70 8.68
CA TYR A 65 10.95 13.76 8.60
C TYR A 65 11.40 12.31 8.38
N ARG A 66 12.59 12.08 7.81
CA ARG A 66 13.10 10.73 7.49
C ARG A 66 14.62 10.66 7.62
N SER A 67 15.11 9.75 8.47
CA SER A 67 16.54 9.50 8.72
C SER A 67 17.20 8.76 7.55
N ALA A 68 18.55 8.70 7.54
CA ALA A 68 19.34 7.97 6.54
C ALA A 68 18.96 6.49 6.44
N ASP A 69 18.60 5.90 7.57
CA ASP A 69 18.20 4.49 7.68
C ASP A 69 16.70 4.27 7.38
N GLY A 70 15.99 5.29 6.88
CA GLY A 70 14.57 5.22 6.52
C GLY A 70 13.59 5.33 7.70
N GLN A 71 14.11 5.44 8.93
CA GLN A 71 13.29 5.61 10.13
C GLN A 71 12.61 7.00 10.15
N PRO A 72 11.41 7.11 10.77
CA PRO A 72 10.79 8.39 11.08
C PRO A 72 11.73 9.35 11.81
N GLY A 73 11.82 10.59 11.30
CA GLY A 73 12.60 11.65 11.95
C GLY A 73 11.81 12.34 13.08
N PRO A 74 12.45 13.21 13.88
CA PRO A 74 11.81 13.86 15.03
C PRO A 74 10.60 14.75 14.67
N ALA A 75 10.56 15.29 13.46
CA ALA A 75 9.45 16.13 13.01
C ALA A 75 8.36 15.33 12.27
N TYR A 76 8.50 14.00 12.19
CA TYR A 76 7.54 13.12 11.56
C TYR A 76 6.35 12.89 12.49
N TRP A 77 5.13 13.06 11.96
CA TRP A 77 3.88 12.80 12.67
C TRP A 77 2.99 11.87 11.83
N GLN A 78 2.16 11.09 12.51
CA GLN A 78 1.15 10.23 11.88
C GLN A 78 -0.18 10.47 12.58
N GLN A 79 -1.26 10.57 11.82
CA GLN A 79 -2.60 10.65 12.40
C GLN A 79 -3.00 9.29 12.94
N ARG A 80 -3.87 9.32 13.96
CA ARG A 80 -4.48 8.11 14.49
C ARG A 80 -6.00 8.23 14.44
N ALA A 81 -6.65 7.19 13.96
CA ALA A 81 -8.09 7.04 14.01
C ALA A 81 -8.40 5.67 14.59
N ASP A 82 -9.05 5.67 15.75
CA ASP A 82 -9.50 4.47 16.43
C ASP A 82 -10.99 4.29 16.17
N TYR A 83 -11.38 3.08 15.77
CA TYR A 83 -12.75 2.76 15.38
C TYR A 83 -13.35 1.73 16.32
N GLN A 84 -14.55 2.01 16.80
CA GLN A 84 -15.42 1.03 17.40
C GLN A 84 -16.63 0.84 16.48
N ILE A 85 -16.78 -0.36 15.93
CA ILE A 85 -17.79 -0.69 14.92
C ILE A 85 -18.70 -1.77 15.50
N ASP A 86 -19.96 -1.40 15.73
CA ASP A 86 -21.01 -2.33 16.12
C ASP A 86 -21.91 -2.57 14.91
N ALA A 87 -21.88 -3.77 14.33
CA ALA A 87 -22.65 -4.08 13.13
C ALA A 87 -23.50 -5.35 13.30
N SER A 88 -24.65 -5.36 12.64
CA SER A 88 -25.61 -6.46 12.62
C SER A 88 -26.03 -6.73 11.17
N LEU A 89 -26.21 -8.01 10.85
CA LEU A 89 -26.66 -8.49 9.54
C LEU A 89 -28.01 -9.19 9.73
N ASP A 90 -29.04 -8.69 9.05
CA ASP A 90 -30.32 -9.36 8.89
C ASP A 90 -30.33 -10.10 7.55
N THR A 91 -30.32 -11.43 7.61
CA THR A 91 -30.34 -12.30 6.42
C THR A 91 -31.73 -12.45 5.80
N THR A 92 -32.79 -12.14 6.55
CA THR A 92 -34.18 -12.19 6.06
C THR A 92 -34.46 -10.98 5.19
N THR A 93 -34.11 -9.79 5.67
CA THR A 93 -34.30 -8.53 4.93
C THR A 93 -33.08 -8.15 4.07
N ARG A 94 -32.00 -8.94 4.13
CA ARG A 94 -30.72 -8.70 3.43
C ARG A 94 -30.16 -7.31 3.75
N THR A 95 -30.22 -6.91 5.02
CA THR A 95 -29.84 -5.57 5.46
C THR A 95 -28.67 -5.66 6.44
N VAL A 96 -27.65 -4.84 6.24
CA VAL A 96 -26.61 -4.58 7.24
C VAL A 96 -26.92 -3.25 7.93
N ARG A 97 -26.92 -3.25 9.26
CA ARG A 97 -27.05 -2.05 10.07
C ARG A 97 -25.86 -1.97 11.01
N GLY A 98 -25.31 -0.78 11.20
CA GLY A 98 -24.24 -0.60 12.16
C GLY A 98 -24.16 0.80 12.72
N HIS A 99 -23.45 0.90 13.83
CA HIS A 99 -23.09 2.12 14.53
C HIS A 99 -21.57 2.17 14.64
N VAL A 100 -20.98 3.34 14.38
CA VAL A 100 -19.53 3.53 14.41
C VAL A 100 -19.19 4.73 15.26
N VAL A 101 -18.31 4.53 16.24
CA VAL A 101 -17.66 5.61 16.99
C VAL A 101 -16.22 5.72 16.51
N ILE A 102 -15.83 6.92 16.09
CA ILE A 102 -14.48 7.23 15.60
C ILE A 102 -13.81 8.20 16.58
N HIS A 103 -12.73 7.76 17.21
CA HIS A 103 -11.84 8.64 17.97
C HIS A 103 -10.65 9.06 17.10
N TYR A 104 -10.68 10.31 16.63
CA TYR A 104 -9.61 10.86 15.81
C TYR A 104 -8.63 11.68 16.64
N THR A 105 -7.34 11.34 16.57
CA THR A 105 -6.26 12.09 17.21
C THR A 105 -5.44 12.81 16.14
N ASN A 106 -5.47 14.15 16.18
CA ASN A 106 -4.62 14.99 15.35
C ASN A 106 -3.23 15.14 16.00
N ASN A 107 -2.22 14.49 15.42
CA ASN A 107 -0.83 14.61 15.84
C ASN A 107 -0.05 15.63 14.99
N SER A 108 -0.69 16.25 14.00
CA SER A 108 -0.09 17.33 13.22
C SER A 108 0.13 18.56 14.11
N PRO A 109 1.22 19.33 13.89
CA PRO A 109 1.38 20.65 14.50
C PRO A 109 0.34 21.67 14.01
N ASP A 110 -0.36 21.38 12.92
CA ASP A 110 -1.37 22.27 12.34
C ASP A 110 -2.76 22.02 12.91
N THR A 111 -3.56 23.10 13.00
CA THR A 111 -4.96 23.01 13.46
C THR A 111 -5.85 22.36 12.40
N LEU A 112 -6.47 21.24 12.76
CA LEU A 112 -7.43 20.54 11.91
C LEU A 112 -8.81 21.24 11.97
N ARG A 113 -9.27 21.77 10.83
CA ARG A 113 -10.56 22.48 10.74
C ARG A 113 -11.73 21.61 10.28
N PHE A 114 -11.43 20.56 9.52
CA PHE A 114 -12.44 19.69 8.91
C PHE A 114 -11.96 18.25 8.91
N VAL A 115 -12.89 17.32 9.08
CA VAL A 115 -12.67 15.88 8.90
C VAL A 115 -13.53 15.45 7.72
N TRP A 116 -12.92 14.78 6.75
CA TRP A 116 -13.61 14.19 5.63
C TRP A 116 -13.81 12.70 5.90
N LEU A 117 -15.04 12.22 5.69
CA LEU A 117 -15.38 10.81 5.83
C LEU A 117 -15.91 10.30 4.49
N GLN A 118 -15.38 9.16 4.04
CA GLN A 118 -15.93 8.45 2.89
C GLN A 118 -16.97 7.44 3.37
N VAL A 119 -18.16 7.49 2.77
CA VAL A 119 -19.24 6.54 3.00
C VAL A 119 -19.73 6.10 1.63
N ASP A 120 -19.75 4.80 1.39
CA ASP A 120 -20.21 4.24 0.12
C ASP A 120 -21.75 4.27 0.06
N GLN A 121 -22.28 4.39 -1.17
CA GLN A 121 -23.72 4.46 -1.39
C GLN A 121 -24.41 3.11 -1.15
N ASN A 122 -25.57 3.16 -0.49
CA ASN A 122 -26.51 2.04 -0.41
C ASN A 122 -27.37 2.03 -1.68
N ILE A 123 -26.96 1.27 -2.70
CA ILE A 123 -27.69 1.09 -3.97
C ILE A 123 -28.54 -0.18 -3.99
#